data_AF-A0A7V1ZHA6-F1
#
_entry.id   AF-A0A7V1ZHA6-F1
#
_cell.length_a   1.000
_cell.length_b   1.000
_cell.length_c   1.000
_cell.angle_alpha   90.00
_cell.angle_beta   90.00
_cell.angle_gamma   90.00
#
_symmetry.space_group_name_H-M   'P 1'
#
loop_
_entity.id
_entity.type
_entity.pdbx_description
1 polymer ?
#
loop_
_entity_poly.entity_id
_entity_poly.type
_entity_poly.pdbx_seq_one_letter_code
_entity_poly.pdbx_strand_id
1 'polypeptide(L)'
;MKRGSFLLKPANWPHLPAAPTPEDWEAAKACLHVYHESLRRRALALEPHDLQARAGEWSVWQTLSGVAAHDLYHAGQIQLLKKLTARV
;
A
#
# COMPACT_ATOMS: atom_id res chain seq x y z
N MET A 1 -12.51 6.79 2.19
CA MET A 1 -12.28 7.13 0.77
C MET A 1 -13.38 6.48 -0.07
N LYS A 2 -13.77 7.09 -1.20
CA LYS A 2 -14.80 6.53 -2.08
C LYS A 2 -14.17 5.47 -3.00
N ARG A 3 -14.90 4.41 -3.36
CA ARG A 3 -14.43 3.42 -4.36
C ARG A 3 -14.05 4.16 -5.64
N GLY A 4 -12.89 3.83 -6.23
CA GLY A 4 -12.38 4.48 -7.44
C GLY A 4 -11.61 5.79 -7.21
N SER A 5 -11.51 6.29 -5.97
CA SER A 5 -10.79 7.53 -5.64
C SER A 5 -9.28 7.35 -5.43
N PHE A 6 -8.68 6.28 -5.95
CA PHE A 6 -7.22 6.12 -5.95
C PHE A 6 -6.60 7.14 -6.91
N LEU A 7 -5.57 7.86 -6.46
CA LEU A 7 -5.00 9.03 -7.13
C LEU A 7 -4.30 8.66 -8.44
N LEU A 8 -3.55 7.55 -8.44
CA LEU A 8 -2.88 7.06 -9.65
C LEU A 8 -3.82 6.16 -10.47
N LYS A 9 -3.63 6.13 -11.79
CA LYS A 9 -4.48 5.36 -12.71
C LYS A 9 -3.61 4.49 -13.64
N PRO A 10 -4.02 3.23 -13.92
CA PRO A 10 -5.03 2.46 -13.17
C PRO A 10 -4.58 2.20 -11.72
N ALA A 11 -5.54 1.84 -10.85
CA ALA A 11 -5.22 1.64 -9.43
C ALA A 11 -4.31 0.43 -9.17
N ASN A 12 -4.36 -0.55 -10.06
CA ASN A 12 -3.42 -1.66 -10.11
C ASN A 12 -2.46 -1.40 -11.27
N TRP A 13 -1.14 -1.41 -11.02
CA TRP A 13 -0.11 -1.08 -12.02
C TRP A 13 -0.31 0.31 -12.66
N PRO A 14 -0.21 1.40 -11.87
CA PRO A 14 -0.40 2.74 -12.40
C PRO A 14 0.61 3.07 -13.49
N HIS A 15 0.19 3.88 -14.46
CA HIS A 15 1.11 4.38 -15.47
C HIS A 15 2.13 5.31 -14.83
N LEU A 16 3.41 5.05 -15.10
CA LEU A 16 4.52 5.90 -14.69
C LEU A 16 5.02 6.70 -15.89
N PRO A 17 5.62 7.89 -15.66
CA PRO A 17 6.32 8.62 -16.72
C PRO A 17 7.39 7.75 -17.38
N ALA A 18 7.59 7.90 -18.69
CA ALA A 18 8.61 7.14 -19.44
C ALA A 18 10.05 7.46 -18.97
N ALA A 19 10.27 8.69 -18.49
CA ALA A 19 11.51 9.14 -17.88
C ALA A 19 11.19 9.76 -16.51
N PRO A 20 11.14 8.96 -15.43
CA PRO A 20 10.78 9.44 -14.10
C PRO A 20 11.86 10.37 -13.54
N THR A 21 11.42 11.47 -12.93
CA THR A 21 12.25 12.46 -12.25
C THR A 21 12.38 12.17 -10.76
N PRO A 22 13.35 12.77 -10.04
CA PRO A 22 13.38 12.72 -8.57
C PRO A 22 12.08 13.22 -7.93
N GLU A 23 11.44 14.23 -8.51
CA GLU A 23 10.17 14.79 -8.04
C GLU A 23 9.02 13.78 -8.17
N ASP A 24 8.98 13.02 -9.29
CA ASP A 24 8.00 11.93 -9.47
C ASP A 24 8.15 10.85 -8.40
N TRP A 25 9.40 10.55 -8.00
CA TRP A 25 9.68 9.61 -6.93
C TRP A 25 9.19 10.09 -5.56
N GLU A 26 9.48 11.35 -5.21
CA GLU A 26 8.97 11.95 -3.97
C GLU A 26 7.44 12.00 -3.95
N ALA A 27 6.80 12.34 -5.07
CA ALA A 27 5.34 12.32 -5.21
C ALA A 27 4.76 10.91 -5.02
N ALA A 28 5.40 9.88 -5.58
CA ALA A 28 4.99 8.49 -5.40
C ALA A 28 5.08 8.04 -3.93
N LYS A 29 6.17 8.38 -3.23
CA LYS A 29 6.32 8.11 -1.79
C LYS A 29 5.27 8.84 -0.95
N ALA A 30 5.03 10.13 -1.24
CA ALA A 30 4.02 10.91 -0.54
C ALA A 30 2.61 10.31 -0.74
N CYS A 31 2.28 9.89 -1.96
CA CYS A 31 1.04 9.19 -2.28
C CYS A 31 0.90 7.91 -1.44
N LEU A 32 1.93 7.05 -1.41
CA LEU A 32 1.94 5.82 -0.61
C LEU A 32 1.70 6.12 0.88
N HIS A 33 2.39 7.12 1.43
CA HIS A 33 2.25 7.51 2.82
C HIS A 33 0.82 7.97 3.16
N VAL A 34 0.20 8.81 2.33
CA VAL A 34 -1.17 9.27 2.52
C VAL A 34 -2.18 8.11 2.57
N TYR A 35 -2.04 7.14 1.65
CA TYR A 35 -2.92 5.97 1.63
C TYR A 35 -2.69 5.04 2.82
N HIS A 36 -1.44 4.81 3.20
CA HIS A 36 -1.10 4.01 4.37
C HIS A 36 -1.67 4.62 5.66
N GLU A 37 -1.50 5.93 5.87
CA GLU A 37 -2.08 6.63 7.03
C GLU A 37 -3.61 6.64 7.01
N SER A 38 -4.23 6.75 5.83
CA SER A 38 -5.68 6.61 5.72
C SER A 38 -6.15 5.20 6.10
N LEU A 39 -5.44 4.16 5.68
CA LEU A 39 -5.76 2.78 6.05
C LEU A 39 -5.59 2.57 7.55
N ARG A 40 -4.45 2.99 8.11
CA ARG A 40 -4.13 2.85 9.54
C ARG A 40 -5.16 3.55 10.42
N ARG A 41 -5.53 4.79 10.10
CA ARG A 41 -6.59 5.51 10.82
C ARG A 41 -7.91 4.78 10.79
N ARG A 42 -8.27 4.17 9.66
CA ARG A 42 -9.53 3.41 9.54
C ARG A 42 -9.46 2.10 10.33
N ALA A 43 -8.33 1.41 10.31
CA ALA A 43 -8.13 0.17 11.06
C ALA A 43 -8.20 0.41 12.58
N LEU A 44 -7.63 1.51 13.07
CA LEU A 44 -7.68 1.89 14.49
C LEU A 44 -9.08 2.28 14.98
N ALA A 45 -9.99 2.61 14.07
CA ALA A 45 -11.37 2.96 14.40
C ALA A 45 -12.34 1.77 14.35
N LEU A 46 -11.83 0.55 14.15
CA LEU A 46 -12.64 -0.67 14.12
C LEU A 46 -12.82 -1.22 15.53
N GLU A 47 -14.03 -1.66 15.82
CA GLU A 47 -14.35 -2.42 17.02
C GLU A 47 -14.15 -3.93 16.77
N PRO A 48 -14.00 -4.77 17.82
CA PRO A 48 -13.75 -6.21 17.65
C PRO A 48 -14.79 -6.93 16.79
N HIS A 49 -16.06 -6.49 16.81
CA HIS A 49 -17.12 -7.09 16.01
C HIS A 49 -17.01 -6.75 14.51
N ASP A 50 -16.42 -5.60 14.15
CA ASP A 50 -16.21 -5.21 12.76
C ASP A 50 -15.21 -6.15 12.05
N LEU A 51 -14.29 -6.74 12.81
CA LEU A 51 -13.25 -7.64 12.29
C LEU A 51 -13.83 -8.90 11.63
N GLN A 52 -15.03 -9.32 12.02
CA GLN A 52 -15.74 -10.47 11.46
C GLN A 52 -16.56 -10.13 10.22
N ALA A 53 -16.79 -8.83 9.94
CA ALA A 53 -17.56 -8.41 8.79
C ALA A 53 -16.86 -8.81 7.48
N ARG A 54 -17.64 -9.02 6.42
CA ARG A 54 -17.13 -9.39 5.09
C ARG A 54 -16.61 -8.18 4.33
N ALA A 55 -15.40 -8.29 3.80
CA ALA A 55 -14.76 -7.35 2.89
C ALA A 55 -14.48 -8.07 1.56
N GLY A 56 -15.53 -8.28 0.75
CA GLY A 56 -15.45 -9.11 -0.46
C GLY A 56 -15.38 -10.60 -0.12
N GLU A 57 -14.33 -11.28 -0.59
CA GLU A 57 -14.13 -12.71 -0.35
C GLU A 57 -13.56 -13.04 1.04
N TRP A 58 -13.03 -12.05 1.77
CA TRP A 58 -12.36 -12.25 3.06
C TRP A 58 -13.06 -11.47 4.17
N SER A 59 -12.81 -11.82 5.43
CA SER A 59 -13.20 -10.94 6.55
C SER A 59 -12.33 -9.69 6.59
N VAL A 60 -12.78 -8.67 7.32
CA VAL A 60 -11.97 -7.47 7.59
C VAL A 60 -10.66 -7.84 8.29
N TRP A 61 -10.70 -8.76 9.25
CA TRP A 61 -9.50 -9.29 9.91
C TRP A 61 -8.51 -9.92 8.93
N GLN A 62 -8.99 -10.82 8.07
CA GLN A 62 -8.15 -11.50 7.08
C GLN A 62 -7.54 -10.50 6.09
N THR A 63 -8.33 -9.52 5.67
CA THR A 63 -7.88 -8.47 4.75
C THR A 63 -6.78 -7.61 5.38
N LEU A 64 -6.98 -7.12 6.61
CA LEU A 64 -5.98 -6.30 7.31
C LEU A 64 -4.69 -7.08 7.60
N SER A 65 -4.83 -8.34 8.02
CA SER A 65 -3.69 -9.24 8.24
C SER A 65 -2.91 -9.47 6.95
N GLY A 66 -3.62 -9.71 5.84
CA GLY A 66 -3.03 -9.87 4.51
C GLY A 66 -2.29 -8.61 4.06
N VAL A 67 -2.87 -7.43 4.25
CA VAL A 67 -2.19 -6.16 3.93
C VAL A 67 -0.91 -5.98 4.74
N ALA A 68 -0.94 -6.26 6.04
CA ALA A 68 0.25 -6.14 6.91
C ALA A 68 1.35 -7.14 6.51
N ALA A 69 0.99 -8.40 6.25
CA ALA A 69 1.94 -9.41 5.80
C ALA A 69 2.56 -9.07 4.43
N HIS A 70 1.74 -8.56 3.51
CA HIS A 70 2.16 -8.14 2.18
C HIS A 70 3.12 -6.95 2.21
N ASP A 71 2.88 -5.97 3.09
CA ASP A 71 3.77 -4.83 3.30
C ASP A 71 5.17 -5.29 3.77
N LEU A 72 5.21 -6.17 4.78
CA LEU A 72 6.47 -6.74 5.28
C LEU A 72 7.21 -7.55 4.21
N TYR A 73 6.47 -8.35 3.42
CA TYR A 73 7.04 -9.13 2.32
C TYR A 73 7.75 -8.24 1.30
N HIS A 74 7.10 -7.17 0.83
CA HIS A 74 7.70 -6.24 -0.12
C HIS A 74 8.81 -5.38 0.48
N ALA A 75 8.68 -4.96 1.73
CA ALA A 75 9.76 -4.27 2.43
C ALA A 75 11.03 -5.15 2.45
N GLY A 76 10.89 -6.44 2.72
CA GLY A 76 11.99 -7.41 2.62
C GLY A 76 12.62 -7.46 1.22
N GLN A 77 11.80 -7.60 0.17
CA GLN A 77 12.26 -7.63 -1.22
C GLN A 77 13.03 -6.35 -1.61
N ILE A 78 12.50 -5.17 -1.27
CA ILE A 78 13.15 -3.88 -1.56
C ILE A 78 14.52 -3.79 -0.87
N GLN A 79 14.60 -4.21 0.39
CA GLN A 79 15.86 -4.17 1.14
C GLN A 79 16.91 -5.14 0.57
N LEU A 80 16.48 -6.31 0.06
CA LEU A 80 17.37 -7.22 -0.66
C LEU A 80 17.89 -6.58 -1.96
N LEU A 81 17.01 -5.98 -2.76
CA LEU A 81 17.41 -5.29 -4.00
C LEU A 81 18.42 -4.19 -3.74
N LYS A 82 18.20 -3.33 -2.73
CA LYS A 82 19.17 -2.28 -2.33
C LYS A 82 20.54 -2.86 -1.99
N LYS A 83 20.59 -3.99 -1.29
CA LYS A 83 21.86 -4.65 -0.93
C LYS A 83 22.57 -5.24 -2.15
N LEU A 84 21.81 -5.76 -3.13
CA LEU A 84 22.37 -6.31 -4.36
C LEU A 84 22.88 -5.21 -5.28
N THR A 85 22.17 -4.09 -5.40
CA THR A 85 22.58 -2.96 -6.27
C THR A 85 23.70 -2.13 -5.67
N ALA A 86 23.80 -2.01 -4.35
CA ALA A 86 24.89 -1.29 -3.67
C ALA A 86 26.24 -2.05 -3.70
N ARG A 87 26.26 -3.29 -4.20
CA ARG A 87 27.47 -4.12 -4.36
C ARG A 87 28.07 -4.06 -5.77
N VAL A 88 27.45 -3.28 -6.66
CA VAL A 88 27.93 -2.97 -8.01
C VAL A 88 28.50 -1.55 -7.98
#